data_AF-A0A9X4L3A0-F1
#
_entry.id   AF-A0A9X4L3A0-F1
#
_cell.length_a   1.000
_cell.length_b   1.000
_cell.length_c   1.000
_cell.angle_alpha   90.00
_cell.angle_beta   90.00
_cell.angle_gamma   90.00
#
_symmetry.space_group_name_H-M   'P 1'
#
loop_
_entity.id
_entity.type
_entity.pdbx_description
1 polymer ?
#
loop_
_entity_poly.entity_id
_entity_poly.type
_entity_poly.pdbx_seq_one_letter_code
_entity_poly.pdbx_strand_id
1 'polypeptide(L)'
;MAPVVKPYTNDSALVADVKALKDRGIGSQDIYVLSNDKNRTAEVTEQIKVTAVDYNEVDIDEDFDSKAEELKEKLSILGVPSSDADTCDADMKEAKVILIVTDFRVKGLL
;
A
#
# COMPACT_ATOMS: atom_id res chain seq x y z
N MET A 1 -15.19 -7.28 2.29
CA MET A 1 -15.24 -6.22 1.25
C MET A 1 -13.82 -5.98 0.82
N ALA A 2 -13.54 -5.87 -0.49
CA ALA A 2 -12.16 -5.75 -0.96
C ALA A 2 -11.60 -4.34 -0.66
N PRO A 3 -10.35 -4.23 -0.19
CA PRO A 3 -9.62 -2.98 -0.08
C PRO A 3 -9.37 -2.36 -1.47
N VAL A 4 -9.02 -1.08 -1.50
CA VAL A 4 -8.64 -0.40 -2.73
C VAL A 4 -7.12 -0.36 -2.85
N VAL A 5 -6.63 -0.81 -4.00
CA VAL A 5 -5.21 -0.81 -4.35
C VAL A 5 -5.00 0.15 -5.51
N LYS A 6 -4.03 1.06 -5.38
CA LYS A 6 -3.70 2.01 -6.44
C LYS A 6 -2.19 2.23 -6.53
N PRO A 7 -1.56 2.00 -7.70
CA PRO A 7 -0.15 2.26 -7.92
C PRO A 7 0.09 3.75 -8.25
N TYR A 8 1.23 4.25 -7.79
CA TYR A 8 1.70 5.62 -7.96
C TYR A 8 3.15 5.61 -8.43
N THR A 9 3.41 6.33 -9.51
CA THR A 9 4.79 6.63 -9.97
C THR A 9 5.36 7.86 -9.29
N ASN A 10 4.51 8.70 -8.68
CA ASN A 10 4.88 10.02 -8.17
C ASN A 10 4.41 10.20 -6.73
N ASP A 11 5.35 10.56 -5.86
CA ASP A 11 5.14 10.68 -4.42
C ASP A 11 4.18 11.82 -4.08
N SER A 12 4.21 12.92 -4.85
CA SER A 12 3.29 14.05 -4.66
C SER A 12 1.83 13.66 -4.91
N ALA A 13 1.58 12.80 -5.90
CA ALA A 13 0.22 12.32 -6.18
C ALA A 13 -0.30 11.45 -5.04
N LEU A 14 0.54 10.54 -4.53
CA LEU A 14 0.20 9.70 -3.38
C LEU A 14 -0.08 10.53 -2.13
N VAL A 15 0.77 11.53 -1.83
CA VAL A 15 0.58 12.45 -0.71
C VAL A 15 -0.74 13.20 -0.82
N ALA A 16 -1.08 13.71 -2.01
CA ALA A 16 -2.32 14.44 -2.23
C ALA A 16 -3.56 13.56 -2.02
N ASP A 17 -3.56 12.35 -2.58
CA ASP A 17 -4.65 11.38 -2.40
C ASP A 17 -4.80 11.00 -0.93
N VAL A 18 -3.72 10.59 -0.26
CA VAL A 18 -3.77 10.22 1.17
C VAL A 18 -4.26 11.39 2.04
N LYS A 19 -3.83 12.62 1.74
CA LYS A 19 -4.33 13.80 2.47
C LYS A 19 -5.83 13.99 2.26
N ALA A 20 -6.33 13.79 1.04
CA ALA A 20 -7.76 13.82 0.75
C ALA A 20 -8.53 12.70 1.50
N LEU A 21 -7.94 11.51 1.63
CA LEU A 21 -8.52 10.43 2.43
C LEU A 21 -8.61 10.82 3.91
N LYS A 22 -7.54 11.36 4.49
CA LYS A 22 -7.52 11.82 5.88
C LYS A 22 -8.52 12.94 6.14
N ASP A 23 -8.64 13.90 5.22
CA ASP A 23 -9.62 14.99 5.30
C ASP A 23 -11.06 14.46 5.34
N ARG A 24 -11.32 13.34 4.65
CA ARG A 24 -12.60 12.62 4.69
C ARG A 24 -12.80 11.73 5.91
N GLY A 25 -11.84 11.69 6.84
CA GLY A 25 -11.91 10.89 8.05
C GLY A 25 -11.51 9.43 7.89
N ILE A 26 -10.73 9.09 6.86
CA ILE A 26 -10.05 7.79 6.78
C ILE A 26 -8.89 7.80 7.79
N GLY A 27 -8.84 6.77 8.63
CA GLY A 27 -7.79 6.63 9.62
C GLY A 27 -6.46 6.27 8.96
N SER A 28 -5.36 6.84 9.46
CA SER A 28 -4.01 6.44 9.06
C SER A 28 -3.71 4.95 9.26
N GLN A 29 -4.47 4.28 10.13
CA GLN A 29 -4.39 2.85 10.41
C GLN A 29 -4.98 1.98 9.30
N ASP A 30 -5.85 2.55 8.46
CA ASP A 30 -6.52 1.88 7.35
C ASP A 30 -5.83 2.17 6.02
N ILE A 31 -4.68 2.86 6.05
CA ILE A 31 -3.90 3.30 4.89
C ILE A 31 -2.51 2.67 4.99
N TYR A 32 -2.15 1.90 3.98
CA TYR A 32 -0.90 1.17 3.87
C TYR A 32 -0.18 1.62 2.60
N VAL A 33 1.14 1.79 2.67
CA VAL A 33 1.97 2.23 1.55
C VAL A 33 3.08 1.22 1.34
N LEU A 34 3.10 0.59 0.17
CA LEU A 34 4.08 -0.43 -0.20
C LEU A 34 5.01 0.12 -1.26
N SER A 35 6.31 0.09 -1.01
CA SER A 35 7.32 0.54 -1.98
C SER A 35 8.50 -0.42 -1.98
N ASN A 36 9.16 -0.55 -3.13
CA ASN A 36 10.46 -1.23 -3.17
C ASN A 36 11.60 -0.33 -2.60
N ASP A 37 11.40 0.99 -2.63
CA ASP A 37 12.39 1.97 -2.16
C ASP A 37 12.04 2.46 -0.75
N LYS A 38 12.80 2.01 0.25
CA LYS A 38 12.60 2.36 1.67
C LYS A 38 12.75 3.86 1.95
N ASN A 39 13.66 4.53 1.24
CA ASN A 39 13.88 5.96 1.45
C ASN A 39 12.66 6.76 1.00
N ARG A 40 12.09 6.38 -0.15
CA ARG A 40 10.90 7.00 -0.71
C ARG A 40 9.65 6.76 0.12
N THR A 41 9.47 5.55 0.69
CA THR A 41 8.37 5.32 1.65
C THR A 41 8.52 6.25 2.85
N ALA A 42 9.69 6.29 3.49
CA ALA A 42 9.89 7.04 4.73
C ALA A 42 9.58 8.54 4.53
N GLU A 43 10.10 9.15 3.47
CA GLU A 43 9.86 10.57 3.16
C GLU A 43 8.37 10.88 2.95
N VAL A 44 7.64 9.99 2.29
CA VAL A 44 6.21 10.20 2.07
C VAL A 44 5.43 10.02 3.37
N THR A 45 5.69 8.94 4.09
CA THR A 45 5.03 8.62 5.37
C THR A 45 5.13 9.76 6.37
N GLU A 46 6.31 10.35 6.48
CA GLU A 46 6.60 11.46 7.38
C GLU A 46 5.77 12.71 7.01
N GLN A 47 5.58 12.96 5.72
CA GLN A 47 4.75 14.07 5.22
C GLN A 47 3.25 13.88 5.49
N ILE A 48 2.73 12.67 5.29
CA ILE A 48 1.28 12.39 5.43
C ILE A 48 0.86 11.95 6.83
N LYS A 49 1.81 11.70 7.75
CA LYS A 49 1.57 11.15 9.09
C LYS A 49 0.59 9.97 9.04
N VAL A 50 0.86 9.03 8.15
CA VAL A 50 0.16 7.75 8.12
C VAL A 50 1.03 6.66 8.71
N THR A 51 0.42 5.53 9.06
CA THR A 51 1.18 4.33 9.35
C THR A 51 1.60 3.75 8.02
N ALA A 52 2.71 4.21 7.43
CA ALA A 52 3.28 3.43 6.34
C ALA A 52 3.89 2.20 6.98
N VAL A 53 3.21 1.11 6.74
CA VAL A 53 3.76 -0.19 6.94
C VAL A 53 4.67 -0.43 5.76
N ASP A 54 5.97 -0.19 5.94
CA ASP A 54 6.94 -0.50 4.91
C ASP A 54 6.85 -2.00 4.65
N TYR A 55 6.50 -2.36 3.42
CA TYR A 55 6.31 -3.75 3.02
C TYR A 55 7.51 -4.63 3.43
N ASN A 56 8.72 -4.07 3.33
CA ASN A 56 9.97 -4.74 3.66
C ASN A 56 10.26 -4.80 5.17
N GLU A 57 9.45 -4.17 6.03
CA GLU A 57 9.58 -4.22 7.49
C GLU A 57 8.49 -5.05 8.17
N VAL A 58 7.46 -5.46 7.43
CA VAL A 58 6.52 -6.47 7.92
C VAL A 58 7.17 -7.83 7.74
N ASP A 59 7.86 -8.31 8.75
CA ASP A 59 8.13 -9.74 8.85
C ASP A 59 6.80 -10.46 9.07
N ILE A 60 6.43 -11.32 8.13
CA ILE A 60 5.50 -12.39 8.41
C ILE A 60 6.37 -13.55 8.87
N ASP A 61 6.04 -14.15 10.02
CA ASP A 61 6.63 -15.40 10.54
C ASP A 61 6.30 -16.62 9.65
N GLU A 62 6.49 -16.51 8.34
CA GLU A 62 6.35 -17.59 7.36
C GLU A 62 7.53 -17.58 6.38
N ASP A 63 8.00 -18.79 6.05
CA ASP A 63 9.11 -19.03 5.13
C ASP A 63 8.57 -18.92 3.69
N PHE A 64 8.53 -17.71 3.15
CA PHE A 64 8.15 -17.49 1.75
C PHE A 64 9.31 -17.77 0.82
N ASP A 65 9.08 -18.58 -0.22
CA ASP A 65 10.08 -18.92 -1.24
C ASP A 65 10.49 -17.69 -2.08
N SER A 66 9.62 -16.66 -2.13
CA SER A 66 9.85 -15.43 -2.89
C SER A 66 9.08 -14.24 -2.33
N LYS A 67 9.62 -13.02 -2.50
CA LYS A 67 8.93 -11.75 -2.15
C LYS A 67 7.54 -11.62 -2.78
N ALA A 68 7.33 -12.21 -3.95
CA ALA A 68 6.04 -12.20 -4.63
C ALA A 68 4.97 -13.02 -3.89
N GLU A 69 5.34 -14.15 -3.26
CA GLU A 69 4.41 -14.96 -2.46
C GLU A 69 4.10 -14.28 -1.13
N GLU A 70 5.12 -13.74 -0.46
CA GLU A 70 4.93 -12.93 0.74
C GLU A 70 3.99 -11.74 0.48
N LEU A 71 4.14 -11.07 -0.67
CA LEU A 71 3.25 -9.99 -1.08
C LEU A 71 1.82 -10.46 -1.24
N LYS A 72 1.61 -11.59 -1.93
CA LYS A 72 0.27 -12.19 -2.09
C LYS A 72 -0.37 -12.51 -0.75
N GLU A 73 0.37 -13.07 0.20
CA GLU A 73 -0.14 -13.38 1.54
C GLU A 73 -0.53 -12.11 2.31
N LYS A 74 0.36 -11.11 2.36
CA LYS A 74 0.08 -9.80 3.00
C LYS A 74 -1.17 -9.16 2.43
N LEU A 75 -1.26 -9.15 1.10
CA LEU A 75 -2.41 -8.61 0.39
C LEU A 75 -3.69 -9.38 0.70
N SER A 76 -3.61 -10.71 0.75
CA SER A 76 -4.71 -11.59 1.17
C SER A 76 -5.17 -11.30 2.61
N ILE A 77 -4.24 -11.09 3.55
CA ILE A 77 -4.53 -10.70 4.95
C ILE A 77 -5.26 -9.35 5.00
N LEU A 78 -4.91 -8.41 4.12
CA LEU A 78 -5.60 -7.13 3.95
C LEU A 78 -6.94 -7.25 3.20
N GLY A 79 -7.25 -8.42 2.64
CA GLY A 79 -8.47 -8.71 1.87
C GLY A 79 -8.38 -8.39 0.38
N VAL A 80 -7.20 -8.06 -0.13
CA VAL A 80 -6.90 -7.85 -1.55
C VAL A 80 -6.92 -9.20 -2.27
N PRO A 81 -7.60 -9.34 -3.42
CA PRO A 81 -7.60 -10.58 -4.18
C PRO A 81 -6.24 -10.81 -4.86
N SER A 82 -5.90 -12.09 -5.08
CA SER A 82 -4.63 -12.48 -5.72
C SER A 82 -4.40 -11.85 -7.09
N SER A 83 -5.45 -11.60 -7.87
CA SER A 83 -5.32 -10.92 -9.18
C SER A 83 -4.74 -9.50 -9.08
N ASP A 84 -5.10 -8.75 -8.02
CA ASP A 84 -4.51 -7.44 -7.76
C ASP A 84 -3.08 -7.58 -7.23
N ALA A 85 -2.79 -8.65 -6.48
CA ALA A 85 -1.46 -8.94 -5.98
C ALA A 85 -0.41 -9.21 -7.08
N ASP A 86 -0.78 -9.94 -8.14
CA ASP A 86 0.09 -10.13 -9.30
C ASP A 86 0.39 -8.81 -10.01
N THR A 87 -0.58 -7.90 -10.09
CA THR A 87 -0.39 -6.56 -10.65
C THR A 87 0.52 -5.71 -9.76
N CYS A 88 0.31 -5.82 -8.44
CA CYS A 88 1.10 -5.17 -7.40
C CYS A 88 2.59 -5.55 -7.51
N ASP A 89 2.90 -6.84 -7.66
CA ASP A 89 4.28 -7.33 -7.86
C ASP A 89 4.93 -6.73 -9.11
N ALA A 90 4.19 -6.64 -10.23
CA ALA A 90 4.67 -6.01 -11.45
C ALA A 90 4.95 -4.51 -11.26
N ASP A 91 4.03 -3.77 -10.63
CA ASP A 91 4.21 -2.34 -10.35
C ASP A 91 5.40 -2.09 -9.40
N MET A 92 5.60 -2.94 -8.38
CA MET A 92 6.75 -2.82 -7.47
C MET A 92 8.09 -3.05 -8.19
N LYS A 93 8.14 -3.98 -9.15
CA LYS A 93 9.32 -4.18 -10.03
C LYS A 93 9.63 -2.95 -10.88
N GLU A 94 8.62 -2.15 -11.22
CA GLU A 94 8.76 -0.87 -11.94
C GLU A 94 9.12 0.31 -11.01
N ALA A 95 9.47 0.05 -9.74
CA ALA A 95 9.77 1.08 -8.74
C ALA A 95 8.60 2.05 -8.49
N LYS A 96 7.36 1.56 -8.62
CA LYS A 96 6.15 2.28 -8.21
C LYS A 96 5.88 2.06 -6.72
N VAL A 97 5.16 3.01 -6.15
CA VAL A 97 4.65 2.95 -4.77
C VAL A 97 3.17 2.57 -4.86
N ILE A 98 2.72 1.67 -4.00
CA ILE A 98 1.37 1.14 -4.05
C ILE A 98 0.67 1.54 -2.77
N LEU A 99 -0.45 2.24 -2.93
CA LEU A 99 -1.32 2.62 -1.84
C LEU A 99 -2.41 1.56 -1.70
N ILE A 100 -2.59 1.07 -0.48
CA ILE A 100 -3.64 0.12 -0.14
C ILE A 100 -4.48 0.72 0.98
N VAL A 101 -5.78 0.76 0.77
CA VAL A 101 -6.71 1.31 1.74
C VAL A 101 -7.76 0.26 2.06
N THR A 102 -7.77 -0.21 3.30
CA THR A 102 -8.69 -1.24 3.80
C THR A 102 -10.06 -0.66 4.14
N ASP A 103 -10.16 0.66 4.30
CA ASP A 103 -11.41 1.34 4.57
C ASP A 103 -12.32 1.37 3.32
N PHE A 104 -13.51 0.80 3.43
CA PHE A 104 -14.47 0.71 2.32
C PHE A 104 -14.99 2.08 1.84
N ARG A 105 -14.90 3.14 2.65
CA ARG A 105 -15.36 4.49 2.28
C ARG A 105 -14.55 5.06 1.12
N VAL A 106 -13.35 4.52 0.86
CA VAL A 106 -12.50 4.92 -0.26
C VAL A 106 -12.98 4.38 -1.62
N LYS A 107 -13.91 3.42 -1.62
CA LYS A 107 -14.41 2.81 -2.85
C LYS A 107 -15.24 3.83 -3.66
N GLY A 108 -14.75 4.23 -4.83
CA GLY A 108 -15.34 5.28 -5.69
C GLY A 108 -14.74 6.67 -5.49
N LEU A 109 -13.66 6.75 -4.74
CA LEU A 109 -13.00 7.97 -4.28
C LEU A 109 -11.61 8.13 -4.89
N LEU A 110 -10.98 6.99 -5.20
CA LEU A 110 -9.69 6.83 -5.87
C LEU A 110 -9.84 6.31 -7.29
#